data_AF-A0A6U2D3P7-F1
#
_entry.id   AF-A0A6U2D3P7-F1
#
_cell.length_a   1.000
_cell.length_b   1.000
_cell.length_c   1.000
_cell.angle_alpha   90.00
_cell.angle_beta   90.00
_cell.angle_gamma   90.00
#
_symmetry.space_group_name_H-M   'P 1'
#
loop_
_entity.id
_entity.type
_entity.pdbx_description
1 polymer ?
#
loop_
_entity_poly.entity_id
_entity_poly.type
_entity_poly.pdbx_seq_one_letter_code
_entity_poly.pdbx_strand_id
1 'polypeptide(L)'
;DDDEEEEEEEDMSRGAIMRKSATLLLGGTVLVALFSDPMVDSVASFSTTTGIPAFFVSFLVTPFASNASELVSSLQFAKKKKIKNISLTYSQVYGAVTMNNTMCLGLFLLVVWYRDLTWTFSSEVVTTMLCIFALGAVTSTRLTFPTYMAIGSLLLYPVALALVYFLDYYVGWQ
;
A
#
# COMPACT_ATOMS: atom_id res chain seq x y z
N ASP A 1 9.64 15.16 -29.87
CA ASP A 1 8.94 15.98 -28.87
C ASP A 1 9.09 15.30 -27.53
N ASP A 2 10.35 15.31 -27.11
CA ASP A 2 10.80 14.93 -25.77
C ASP A 2 10.67 16.22 -24.95
N ASP A 3 9.47 16.48 -24.45
CA ASP A 3 9.26 17.51 -23.44
C ASP A 3 9.70 16.91 -22.10
N GLU A 4 11.01 16.95 -21.90
CA GLU A 4 11.62 16.95 -20.59
C GLU A 4 11.11 18.21 -19.87
N GLU A 5 10.10 18.04 -19.01
CA GLU A 5 10.05 18.82 -17.77
C GLU A 5 11.27 18.39 -16.93
N GLU A 6 12.46 18.81 -17.37
CA GLU A 6 13.56 19.06 -16.44
C GLU A 6 13.03 20.19 -15.56
N GLU A 7 12.44 19.83 -14.41
CA GLU A 7 12.40 20.73 -13.27
C GLU A 7 13.82 21.29 -13.17
N GLU A 8 13.97 22.62 -13.28
CA GLU A 8 15.24 23.29 -13.04
C GLU A 8 15.75 22.79 -11.68
N GLU A 9 16.64 21.79 -11.71
CA GLU A 9 17.37 21.36 -10.53
C GLU A 9 18.22 22.57 -10.17
N GLU A 10 17.70 23.42 -9.27
CA GLU A 10 18.52 24.39 -8.55
C GLU A 10 19.79 23.63 -8.17
N ASP A 11 20.94 24.10 -8.65
CA ASP A 11 22.25 23.48 -8.48
C ASP A 11 22.63 23.54 -6.98
N MET A 12 21.93 22.73 -6.20
CA MET A 12 21.93 22.73 -4.77
C MET A 12 23.13 21.89 -4.36
N SER A 13 24.03 22.51 -3.59
CA SER A 13 25.11 21.79 -2.93
C SER A 13 24.56 20.53 -2.25
N ARG A 14 25.30 19.41 -2.32
CA ARG A 14 24.92 18.13 -1.69
C ARG A 14 24.47 18.26 -0.22
N GLY A 15 25.06 19.21 0.52
CA GLY A 15 24.68 19.52 1.90
C GLY A 15 23.36 20.30 2.04
N ALA A 16 22.96 21.08 1.04
CA ALA A 16 21.63 21.70 0.95
C ALA A 16 20.56 20.64 0.64
N ILE A 17 20.82 19.72 -0.30
CA ILE A 17 19.93 18.59 -0.61
C ILE A 17 19.68 17.75 0.64
N MET A 18 20.75 17.31 1.33
CA MET A 18 20.62 16.50 2.54
C MET A 18 19.80 17.21 3.63
N ARG A 19 20.03 18.51 3.85
CA ARG A 19 19.26 19.28 4.84
C ARG A 19 17.80 19.40 4.45
N LYS A 20 17.50 19.76 3.19
CA LYS A 20 16.14 19.87 2.68
C LYS A 20 15.39 18.55 2.81
N SER A 21 16.00 17.44 2.38
CA SER A 21 15.41 16.10 2.51
C SER A 21 15.19 15.71 3.97
N ALA A 22 16.16 15.94 4.85
CA ALA A 22 16.00 15.65 6.28
C ALA A 22 14.87 16.47 6.91
N THR A 23 14.77 17.77 6.58
CA THR A 23 13.69 18.63 7.06
C THR A 23 12.33 18.18 6.54
N LEU A 24 12.22 17.80 5.27
CA LEU A 24 10.97 17.29 4.68
C LEU A 24 10.57 15.95 5.30
N LEU A 25 11.51 15.02 5.51
CA LEU A 25 11.25 13.73 6.14
C LEU A 25 10.79 13.89 7.60
N LEU A 26 11.49 14.71 8.38
CA LEU A 26 11.10 14.97 9.78
C LEU A 26 9.76 15.71 9.86
N GLY A 27 9.57 16.75 9.03
CA GLY A 27 8.32 17.49 8.98
C GLY A 27 7.13 16.60 8.61
N GLY A 28 7.28 15.77 7.57
CA GLY A 28 6.28 14.79 7.16
C GLY A 28 5.98 13.76 8.26
N THR A 29 7.01 13.26 8.94
CA THR A 29 6.85 12.32 10.06
C THR A 29 6.06 12.94 11.22
N VAL A 30 6.36 14.19 11.58
CA VAL A 30 5.62 14.92 12.63
C VAL A 30 4.17 15.13 12.21
N LEU A 31 3.91 15.50 10.96
CA LEU A 31 2.55 15.63 10.45
C LEU A 31 1.79 14.30 10.52
N VAL A 32 2.39 13.20 10.05
CA VAL A 32 1.77 11.87 10.16
C VAL A 32 1.46 11.54 11.63
N ALA A 33 2.38 11.77 12.55
CA ALA A 33 2.16 11.53 13.97
C ALA A 33 1.00 12.36 14.55
N LEU A 34 0.89 13.65 14.17
CA LEU A 34 -0.19 14.53 14.62
C LEU A 34 -1.55 14.17 14.04
N PHE A 35 -1.61 13.66 12.81
CA PHE A 35 -2.86 13.35 12.11
C PHE A 35 -3.28 11.87 12.18
N SER A 36 -2.44 10.98 12.73
CA SER A 36 -2.76 9.55 12.84
C SER A 36 -3.95 9.29 13.76
N ASP A 37 -3.99 9.88 14.96
CA ASP A 37 -5.09 9.66 15.91
C ASP A 37 -6.43 10.22 15.38
N PRO A 38 -6.51 11.48 14.88
CA PRO A 38 -7.73 11.99 14.25
C PRO A 38 -8.23 11.17 13.07
N MET A 39 -7.31 10.57 12.30
CA MET A 39 -7.67 9.70 11.19
C MET A 39 -8.37 8.42 11.70
N VAL A 40 -7.82 7.77 12.73
CA VAL A 40 -8.43 6.57 13.34
C VAL A 40 -9.81 6.90 13.92
N ASP A 41 -9.96 8.03 14.59
CA ASP A 41 -11.25 8.49 15.14
C ASP A 41 -12.30 8.75 14.04
N SER A 42 -11.86 9.31 12.91
CA SER A 42 -12.72 9.56 11.76
C SER A 42 -13.23 8.25 11.14
N VAL A 43 -12.34 7.25 11.03
CA VAL A 43 -12.72 5.91 10.55
C VAL A 43 -13.70 5.25 11.51
N ALA A 44 -13.46 5.33 12.82
CA ALA A 44 -14.36 4.78 13.82
C ALA A 44 -15.75 5.43 13.75
N SER A 45 -15.81 6.76 13.67
CA SER A 45 -17.07 7.52 13.54
C SER A 45 -17.83 7.17 12.26
N PHE A 46 -17.10 7.00 11.15
CA PHE A 46 -17.68 6.57 9.87
C PHE A 46 -18.22 5.13 9.96
N SER A 47 -17.48 4.22 10.61
CA SER A 47 -17.92 2.85 10.86
C SER A 47 -19.23 2.82 11.66
N THR A 48 -19.32 3.59 12.75
CA THR A 48 -20.54 3.65 13.58
C THR A 48 -21.73 4.22 12.81
N THR A 49 -21.51 5.24 11.97
CA THR A 49 -22.59 5.90 11.22
C THR A 49 -23.12 5.03 10.07
N THR A 50 -22.24 4.31 9.39
CA THR A 50 -22.59 3.50 8.21
C THR A 50 -22.97 2.06 8.55
N GLY A 51 -22.63 1.58 9.75
CA GLY A 51 -22.79 0.18 10.16
C GLY A 51 -21.75 -0.76 9.52
N ILE A 52 -20.78 -0.24 8.78
CA ILE A 52 -19.69 -1.02 8.18
C ILE A 52 -18.56 -1.15 9.22
N PRO A 53 -17.97 -2.34 9.44
CA PRO A 53 -16.88 -2.48 10.40
C PRO A 53 -15.66 -1.62 10.05
N ALA A 54 -15.06 -0.98 11.05
CA ALA A 54 -13.91 -0.07 10.89
C ALA A 54 -12.72 -0.72 10.16
N PHE A 55 -12.57 -2.05 10.29
CA PHE A 55 -11.59 -2.82 9.54
C PHE A 55 -11.76 -2.63 8.02
N PHE A 56 -12.94 -2.85 7.47
CA PHE A 56 -13.19 -2.74 6.02
C PHE A 56 -13.02 -1.32 5.51
N VAL A 57 -13.45 -0.33 6.31
CA VAL A 57 -13.27 1.09 6.00
C VAL A 57 -11.78 1.43 5.92
N SER A 58 -11.00 1.02 6.93
CA SER A 58 -9.55 1.22 6.97
C SER A 58 -8.85 0.50 5.82
N PHE A 59 -9.21 -0.75 5.56
CA PHE A 59 -8.55 -1.60 4.57
C PHE A 59 -8.75 -1.09 3.14
N LEU A 60 -9.84 -0.35 2.88
CA LEU A 60 -10.10 0.28 1.59
C LEU A 60 -9.50 1.69 1.51
N VAL A 61 -9.80 2.54 2.50
CA VAL A 61 -9.47 3.97 2.45
C VAL A 61 -7.99 4.20 2.70
N THR A 62 -7.39 3.52 3.67
CA THR A 62 -6.00 3.78 4.09
C THR A 62 -5.01 3.43 2.98
N PRO A 63 -5.06 2.25 2.33
CA PRO A 63 -4.15 1.95 1.23
C PRO A 63 -4.39 2.83 0.00
N PHE A 64 -5.64 3.22 -0.27
CA PHE A 64 -5.95 4.13 -1.36
C PHE A 64 -5.33 5.51 -1.11
N ALA A 65 -5.52 6.09 0.08
CA ALA A 65 -4.95 7.38 0.44
C ALA A 65 -3.42 7.34 0.50
N SER A 66 -2.84 6.33 1.16
CA SER A 66 -1.40 6.23 1.38
C SER A 66 -0.60 5.98 0.10
N ASN A 67 -1.19 5.34 -0.90
CA ASN A 67 -0.49 4.98 -2.14
C ASN A 67 -1.02 5.73 -3.38
N ALA A 68 -1.97 6.67 -3.22
CA ALA A 68 -2.59 7.39 -4.34
C ALA A 68 -1.56 8.13 -5.21
N SER A 69 -0.63 8.85 -4.57
CA SER A 69 0.40 9.64 -5.28
C SER A 69 1.33 8.75 -6.10
N GLU A 70 1.73 7.60 -5.55
CA GLU A 70 2.57 6.60 -6.23
C GLU A 70 1.81 5.92 -7.38
N LEU A 71 0.52 5.62 -7.20
CA LEU A 71 -0.32 5.07 -8.25
C LEU A 71 -0.45 6.03 -9.42
N VAL A 72 -0.71 7.31 -9.15
CA VAL A 72 -0.88 8.34 -10.18
C VAL A 72 0.43 8.57 -10.94
N SER A 73 1.56 8.72 -10.24
CA SER A 73 2.87 8.92 -10.88
C SER A 73 3.29 7.72 -11.71
N SER A 74 3.07 6.50 -11.20
CA SER A 74 3.32 5.26 -11.94
C SER A 74 2.49 5.16 -13.22
N LEU A 75 1.21 5.57 -13.15
CA LEU A 75 0.33 5.57 -14.32
C LEU A 75 0.76 6.62 -15.36
N GLN A 76 1.15 7.81 -14.91
CA GLN A 76 1.68 8.87 -15.78
C GLN A 76 2.95 8.40 -16.51
N PHE A 77 3.86 7.73 -15.80
CA PHE A 77 5.09 7.20 -16.39
C PHE A 77 4.81 6.04 -17.37
N ALA A 78 3.90 5.13 -17.02
CA ALA A 78 3.47 4.04 -17.89
C ALA A 78 2.75 4.54 -19.16
N LYS A 79 2.03 5.68 -19.08
CA LYS A 79 1.32 6.30 -20.22
C LYS A 79 2.26 6.72 -21.36
N LYS A 80 3.57 6.91 -21.09
CA LYS A 80 4.60 7.20 -22.11
C LYS A 80 4.86 6.01 -23.05
N LYS A 81 4.32 4.82 -22.78
CA LYS A 81 4.36 3.60 -23.63
C LYS A 81 5.77 3.15 -24.09
N LYS A 82 6.82 3.53 -23.36
CA LYS A 82 8.18 3.03 -23.60
C LYS A 82 8.38 1.75 -22.78
N ILE A 83 8.87 0.69 -23.42
CA ILE A 83 9.07 -0.62 -22.75
C ILE A 83 9.98 -0.47 -21.52
N LYS A 84 11.10 0.24 -21.64
CA LYS A 84 12.02 0.51 -20.52
C LYS A 84 11.30 1.20 -19.34
N ASN A 85 10.44 2.18 -19.64
CA ASN A 85 9.72 2.93 -18.63
C ASN A 85 8.71 2.05 -17.88
N ILE A 86 7.96 1.24 -18.63
CA ILE A 86 6.97 0.31 -18.04
C ILE A 86 7.65 -0.73 -17.16
N SER A 87 8.77 -1.32 -17.61
CA SER A 87 9.53 -2.30 -16.81
C SER A 87 10.14 -1.68 -15.56
N LEU A 88 10.62 -0.43 -15.65
CA LEU A 88 11.15 0.30 -14.50
C LEU A 88 10.05 0.59 -13.47
N THR A 89 8.91 1.13 -13.89
CA THR A 89 7.75 1.37 -13.00
C THR A 89 7.25 0.09 -12.37
N TYR A 90 7.15 -1.00 -13.14
CA TYR A 90 6.76 -2.30 -12.59
C TYR A 90 7.70 -2.73 -11.46
N SER A 91 9.02 -2.59 -11.66
CA SER A 91 10.03 -2.97 -10.67
C SER A 91 9.99 -2.08 -9.43
N GLN A 92 9.75 -0.78 -9.62
CA GLN A 92 9.60 0.20 -8.53
C GLN A 92 8.38 -0.13 -7.67
N VAL A 93 7.20 -0.27 -8.28
CA VAL A 93 5.95 -0.60 -7.57
C VAL A 93 6.07 -1.94 -6.87
N TYR A 94 6.64 -2.96 -7.54
CA TYR A 94 6.83 -4.27 -6.93
C TYR A 94 7.74 -4.22 -5.69
N GLY A 95 8.84 -3.46 -5.78
CA GLY A 95 9.75 -3.24 -4.66
C GLY A 95 9.09 -2.48 -3.51
N ALA A 96 8.37 -1.40 -3.81
CA ALA A 96 7.66 -0.58 -2.84
C ALA A 96 6.60 -1.39 -2.08
N VAL A 97 5.76 -2.16 -2.78
CA VAL A 97 4.74 -3.00 -2.15
C VAL A 97 5.36 -4.10 -1.27
N THR A 98 6.43 -4.74 -1.75
CA THR A 98 7.13 -5.78 -0.97
C THR A 98 7.73 -5.20 0.31
N MET A 99 8.39 -4.04 0.21
CA MET A 99 8.97 -3.35 1.38
C MET A 99 7.89 -2.91 2.35
N ASN A 100 6.82 -2.27 1.86
CA ASN A 100 5.73 -1.76 2.70
C ASN A 100 5.07 -2.91 3.47
N ASN A 101 4.67 -3.99 2.79
CA ASN A 101 4.02 -5.12 3.43
C ASN A 101 4.93 -5.83 4.46
N THR A 102 6.19 -6.07 4.14
CA THR A 102 7.12 -6.78 5.05
C THR A 102 7.50 -5.92 6.25
N MET A 103 7.78 -4.63 6.05
CA MET A 103 8.10 -3.69 7.14
C MET A 103 6.88 -3.44 8.02
N CYS A 104 5.71 -3.18 7.45
CA CYS A 104 4.48 -2.95 8.22
C CYS A 104 4.09 -4.17 9.05
N LEU A 105 4.13 -5.38 8.47
CA LEU A 105 3.86 -6.60 9.24
C LEU A 105 4.88 -6.79 10.37
N GLY A 106 6.17 -6.56 10.10
CA GLY A 106 7.22 -6.64 11.11
C GLY A 106 7.04 -5.66 12.26
N LEU A 107 6.76 -4.38 11.96
CA LEU A 107 6.51 -3.35 12.97
C LEU A 107 5.22 -3.62 13.75
N PHE A 108 4.16 -4.06 13.08
CA PHE A 108 2.91 -4.45 13.72
C PHE A 108 3.12 -5.57 14.74
N LEU A 109 3.81 -6.65 14.33
CA LEU A 109 4.15 -7.77 15.22
C LEU A 109 5.06 -7.34 16.37
N LEU A 110 6.01 -6.44 16.12
CA LEU A 110 6.89 -5.88 17.16
C LEU A 110 6.08 -5.13 18.22
N VAL A 111 5.09 -4.32 17.82
CA VAL A 111 4.22 -3.59 18.75
C VAL A 111 3.32 -4.55 19.54
N VAL A 112 2.74 -5.55 18.88
CA VAL A 112 1.91 -6.59 19.53
C VAL A 112 2.72 -7.31 20.60
N TRP A 113 3.96 -7.71 20.27
CA TRP A 113 4.87 -8.36 21.22
C TRP A 113 5.29 -7.42 22.35
N TYR A 114 5.68 -6.18 22.05
CA TYR A 114 6.14 -5.23 23.05
C TYR A 114 5.04 -4.79 24.03
N ARG A 115 3.78 -4.79 23.59
CA ARG A 115 2.62 -4.36 24.40
C ARG A 115 1.79 -5.51 24.96
N ASP A 116 2.24 -6.76 24.81
CA ASP A 116 1.52 -7.97 25.24
C ASP A 116 0.06 -8.01 24.77
N LEU A 117 -0.18 -7.64 23.50
CA LEU A 117 -1.52 -7.63 22.91
C LEU A 117 -1.91 -9.04 22.44
N THR A 118 -3.19 -9.38 22.56
CA THR A 118 -3.73 -10.64 22.03
C THR A 118 -3.78 -10.60 20.51
N TRP A 119 -3.28 -11.66 19.87
CA TRP A 119 -3.36 -11.82 18.42
C TRP A 119 -4.76 -12.25 17.99
N THR A 120 -5.44 -11.41 17.20
CA THR A 120 -6.83 -11.62 16.73
C THR A 120 -6.98 -11.30 15.24
N PHE A 121 -5.89 -11.29 14.48
CA PHE A 121 -5.86 -10.91 13.05
C PHE A 121 -5.35 -12.06 12.15
N SER A 122 -5.53 -13.31 12.59
CA SER A 122 -5.07 -14.50 11.89
C SER A 122 -5.73 -14.62 10.52
N SER A 123 -7.03 -14.38 10.43
CA SER A 123 -7.80 -14.56 9.20
C SER A 123 -7.36 -13.59 8.10
N GLU A 124 -7.09 -12.35 8.49
CA GLU A 124 -6.70 -11.23 7.63
C GLU A 124 -5.31 -11.46 7.07
N VAL A 125 -4.37 -11.84 7.94
CA VAL A 125 -2.97 -12.07 7.55
C VAL A 125 -2.87 -13.31 6.67
N VAL A 126 -3.52 -14.41 7.05
CA VAL A 126 -3.50 -15.66 6.25
C VAL A 126 -4.17 -15.44 4.90
N THR A 127 -5.32 -14.75 4.85
CA THR A 127 -5.99 -14.43 3.57
C THR A 127 -5.11 -13.56 2.69
N THR A 128 -4.48 -12.53 3.26
CA THR A 128 -3.57 -11.64 2.50
C THR A 128 -2.36 -12.41 1.97
N MET A 129 -1.74 -13.26 2.79
CA MET A 129 -0.61 -14.10 2.35
C MET A 129 -1.03 -15.08 1.26
N LEU A 130 -2.20 -15.71 1.38
CA LEU A 130 -2.74 -16.62 0.37
C LEU A 130 -2.92 -15.90 -0.98
N CYS A 131 -3.53 -14.70 -0.96
CA CYS A 131 -3.72 -13.90 -2.17
C CYS A 131 -2.38 -13.51 -2.81
N ILE A 132 -1.39 -13.09 -2.01
CA ILE A 132 -0.05 -12.72 -2.48
C ILE A 132 0.65 -13.93 -3.11
N PHE A 133 0.63 -15.10 -2.45
CA PHE A 133 1.27 -16.30 -3.00
C PHE A 133 0.56 -16.84 -4.23
N ALA A 134 -0.78 -16.80 -4.26
CA ALA A 134 -1.55 -17.22 -5.44
C ALA A 134 -1.24 -16.32 -6.64
N LEU A 135 -1.26 -15.00 -6.45
CA LEU A 135 -0.89 -14.04 -7.50
C LEU A 135 0.56 -14.25 -7.93
N GLY A 136 1.48 -14.36 -6.96
CA GLY A 136 2.90 -14.57 -7.19
C GLY A 136 3.21 -15.86 -7.97
N ALA A 137 2.51 -16.96 -7.67
CA ALA A 137 2.67 -18.22 -8.41
C ALA A 137 2.24 -18.09 -9.87
N VAL A 138 1.12 -17.39 -10.12
CA VAL A 138 0.65 -17.13 -11.49
C VAL A 138 1.60 -16.21 -12.24
N THR A 139 2.05 -15.11 -11.61
CA THR A 139 2.89 -14.10 -12.27
C THR A 139 4.34 -14.54 -12.42
N SER A 140 4.87 -15.38 -11.52
CA SER A 140 6.27 -15.85 -11.56
C SER A 140 6.60 -16.67 -12.81
N THR A 141 5.60 -17.25 -13.47
CA THR A 141 5.81 -18.08 -14.67
C THR A 141 5.90 -17.25 -15.96
N ARG A 142 5.70 -15.92 -15.89
CA ARG A 142 5.59 -15.06 -17.07
C ARG A 142 6.44 -13.81 -16.96
N LEU A 143 7.04 -13.43 -18.09
CA LEU A 143 7.82 -12.20 -18.24
C LEU A 143 7.03 -11.07 -18.93
N THR A 144 5.87 -11.40 -19.52
CA THR A 144 5.01 -10.45 -20.22
C THR A 144 3.58 -10.51 -19.67
N PHE A 145 3.08 -9.35 -19.22
CA PHE A 145 1.77 -9.23 -18.58
C PHE A 145 0.74 -8.61 -19.55
N PRO A 146 -0.19 -9.40 -20.10
CA PRO A 146 -1.29 -8.90 -20.90
C PRO A 146 -2.35 -8.20 -20.03
N THR A 147 -3.08 -7.23 -20.60
CA THR A 147 -4.06 -6.38 -19.88
C THR A 147 -5.17 -7.15 -19.18
N TYR A 148 -5.58 -8.33 -19.66
CA TYR A 148 -6.60 -9.14 -18.98
C TYR A 148 -6.14 -9.61 -17.59
N MET A 149 -4.83 -9.77 -17.35
CA MET A 149 -4.32 -10.12 -16.03
C MET A 149 -4.52 -8.99 -15.02
N ALA A 150 -4.57 -7.72 -15.48
CA ALA A 150 -4.88 -6.60 -14.62
C ALA A 150 -6.32 -6.66 -14.07
N ILE A 151 -7.27 -7.13 -14.88
CA ILE A 151 -8.65 -7.34 -14.43
C ILE A 151 -8.68 -8.43 -13.36
N GLY A 152 -7.99 -9.55 -13.60
CA GLY A 152 -7.88 -10.65 -12.63
C GLY A 152 -7.25 -10.20 -11.30
N SER A 153 -6.16 -9.43 -11.35
CA SER A 153 -5.51 -8.92 -10.14
C SER A 153 -6.36 -7.89 -9.39
N LEU A 154 -7.11 -7.04 -10.10
CA LEU A 154 -8.03 -6.09 -9.47
C LEU A 154 -9.20 -6.79 -8.77
N LEU A 155 -9.73 -7.87 -9.37
CA LEU A 155 -10.80 -8.67 -8.78
C LEU A 155 -10.35 -9.50 -7.58
N LEU A 156 -9.05 -9.77 -7.43
CA LEU A 156 -8.53 -10.48 -6.27
C LEU A 156 -8.76 -9.70 -4.96
N TYR A 157 -8.77 -8.37 -5.03
CA TYR A 157 -8.97 -7.51 -3.86
C TYR A 157 -10.39 -7.64 -3.25
N PRO A 158 -11.51 -7.47 -3.98
CA PRO A 158 -12.84 -7.73 -3.43
C PRO A 158 -13.06 -9.19 -3.04
N VAL A 159 -12.42 -10.15 -3.73
CA VAL A 159 -12.44 -11.56 -3.32
C VAL A 159 -11.75 -11.76 -1.97
N ALA A 160 -10.60 -11.13 -1.74
CA ALA A 160 -9.90 -11.18 -0.46
C ALA A 160 -10.76 -10.60 0.66
N LEU A 161 -11.41 -9.45 0.44
CA LEU A 161 -12.34 -8.86 1.41
C LEU A 161 -13.52 -9.78 1.75
N ALA A 162 -14.12 -10.42 0.73
CA ALA A 162 -15.20 -11.36 0.94
C ALA A 162 -14.74 -12.61 1.71
N LEU A 163 -13.51 -13.08 1.47
CA LEU A 163 -12.93 -14.21 2.18
C LEU A 163 -12.63 -13.88 3.65
N VAL A 164 -12.08 -12.70 3.93
CA VAL A 164 -11.91 -12.21 5.32
C VAL A 164 -13.25 -12.12 6.03
N TYR A 165 -14.25 -11.50 5.39
CA TYR A 165 -15.61 -11.43 5.95
C TYR A 165 -16.18 -12.82 6.26
N PHE A 166 -15.98 -13.78 5.36
CA PHE A 166 -16.44 -15.14 5.57
C PHE A 166 -15.73 -15.82 6.75
N LEU A 167 -14.40 -15.70 6.85
CA LEU A 167 -13.62 -16.32 7.91
C LEU A 167 -13.89 -15.73 9.29
N ASP A 168 -14.03 -14.41 9.37
CA ASP A 168 -14.27 -13.71 10.64
C ASP A 168 -15.73 -13.90 11.12
N TYR A 169 -16.73 -13.69 10.24
CA TYR A 169 -18.14 -13.69 10.66
C TYR A 169 -18.82 -15.06 10.65
N TYR A 170 -18.44 -15.97 9.74
CA TYR A 170 -19.09 -17.29 9.65
C TYR A 170 -18.29 -18.41 10.31
N VAL A 171 -16.96 -18.37 10.21
CA VAL A 171 -16.08 -19.39 10.79
C VAL A 171 -15.63 -19.00 12.21
N GLY A 172 -15.62 -17.71 12.54
CA GLY A 172 -15.17 -17.21 13.84
C GLY A 172 -13.66 -17.37 14.05
N TRP A 173 -12.90 -17.41 12.96
CA TRP A 173 -11.44 -17.52 13.04
C TRP A 173 -10.85 -16.12 13.14
N GLN A 174 -10.35 -15.78 14.32
CA GLN A 174 -9.60 -14.54 14.62
C GLN A 174 -8.14 -14.88 14.91
#